data_AF-X1R6M9-F1
#
_entry.id   AF-X1R6M9-F1
#
_cell.length_a   1.000
_cell.length_b   1.000
_cell.length_c   1.000
_cell.angle_alpha   90.00
_cell.angle_beta   90.00
_cell.angle_gamma   90.00
#
_symmetry.space_group_name_H-M   'P 1'
#
loop_
_entity.id
_entity.type
_entity.pdbx_description
1 polymer ?
#
loop_
_entity_poly.entity_id
_entity_poly.type
_entity_poly.pdbx_seq_one_letter_code
_entity_poly.pdbx_strand_id
1 'polypeptide(L)'
;LPNYKTDHKPHSLIPPIFFMDTLAGVDFIPTEWVDISEFIKIKEKMLLCHQSQCKWLKEHDGIDYVDFMRKVASFRGLQCGVPYAEGFRAYSVWGRIKPKRLLP
;
A
#
# COMPACT_ATOMS: atom_id res chain seq x y z
N LEU A 1 -19.95 0.80 -17.32
CA LEU A 1 -21.33 1.32 -17.22
C LEU A 1 -21.64 2.04 -18.53
N PRO A 2 -22.52 1.51 -19.39
CA PRO A 2 -22.79 2.07 -20.71
C PRO A 2 -23.41 3.48 -20.68
N ASN A 3 -24.00 3.88 -19.55
CA ASN A 3 -24.76 5.12 -19.42
C ASN A 3 -24.00 6.26 -18.72
N TYR A 4 -22.76 6.03 -18.27
CA TYR A 4 -21.98 7.06 -17.59
C TYR A 4 -21.03 7.73 -18.60
N LYS A 5 -21.35 8.96 -19.00
CA LYS A 5 -20.55 9.74 -19.95
C LYS A 5 -19.41 10.42 -19.21
N THR A 6 -18.19 10.22 -19.68
CA THR A 6 -16.99 10.90 -19.19
C THR A 6 -16.14 11.36 -20.36
N ASP A 7 -15.20 12.25 -20.12
CA ASP A 7 -14.26 12.76 -21.15
C ASP A 7 -13.25 11.69 -21.61
N HIS A 8 -13.23 10.53 -20.95
CA HIS A 8 -12.25 9.48 -21.19
C HIS A 8 -12.91 8.20 -21.72
N LYS A 9 -12.23 7.55 -22.67
CA LYS A 9 -12.68 6.25 -23.21
C LYS A 9 -12.71 5.20 -22.10
N PRO A 10 -13.73 4.31 -22.08
CA PRO A 10 -13.81 3.26 -21.08
C PRO A 10 -12.68 2.25 -21.27
N HIS A 11 -12.15 1.73 -20.16
CA HIS A 11 -11.25 0.59 -20.22
C HIS A 11 -12.07 -0.68 -20.47
N SER A 12 -11.69 -1.46 -21.48
CA SER A 12 -12.34 -2.72 -21.85
C SER A 12 -12.05 -3.90 -20.90
N LEU A 13 -11.02 -3.80 -20.06
CA LEU A 13 -10.61 -4.89 -19.18
C LEU A 13 -11.21 -4.71 -17.79
N ILE A 14 -11.52 -5.82 -17.13
CA ILE A 14 -11.80 -5.84 -15.70
C ILE A 14 -10.44 -5.85 -14.98
N PRO A 15 -10.05 -4.75 -14.30
CA PRO A 15 -8.72 -4.65 -13.71
C PRO A 15 -8.61 -5.51 -12.44
N PRO A 16 -7.46 -6.15 -12.20
CA PRO A 16 -7.16 -6.71 -10.89
C PRO A 16 -7.13 -5.60 -9.85
N ILE A 17 -7.57 -5.90 -8.62
CA ILE A 17 -7.57 -4.96 -7.49
C ILE A 17 -6.76 -5.59 -6.36
N PHE A 18 -5.91 -4.77 -5.73
CA PHE A 18 -5.17 -5.13 -4.53
C PHE A 18 -5.49 -4.12 -3.44
N PHE A 19 -5.77 -4.61 -2.24
CA PHE A 19 -5.87 -3.78 -1.05
C PHE A 19 -4.48 -3.69 -0.42
N MET A 20 -4.02 -2.47 -0.15
CA MET A 20 -2.82 -2.23 0.66
C MET A 20 -3.16 -2.44 2.15
N ASP A 21 -2.12 -2.74 2.91
CA ASP A 21 -2.14 -2.83 4.38
C ASP A 21 -2.92 -1.69 5.07
N THR A 22 -3.42 -1.97 6.26
CA THR A 22 -4.07 -0.96 7.12
C THR A 22 -3.03 -0.19 7.93
N LEU A 23 -3.44 0.92 8.56
CA LEU A 23 -2.53 1.84 9.27
C LEU A 23 -1.55 1.13 10.22
N ALA A 24 -1.98 0.08 10.93
CA ALA A 24 -1.13 -0.72 11.82
C ALA A 24 -1.13 -2.22 11.49
N GLY A 25 -1.62 -2.61 10.31
CA GLY A 25 -1.82 -4.02 9.94
C GLY A 25 -2.90 -4.76 10.75
N VAL A 26 -3.72 -4.02 11.52
CA VAL A 26 -4.85 -4.58 12.29
C VAL A 26 -5.84 -5.24 11.34
N ASP A 27 -6.20 -6.49 11.65
CA ASP A 27 -7.09 -7.36 10.89
C ASP A 27 -6.74 -7.49 9.39
N PHE A 28 -5.45 -7.32 9.07
CA PHE A 28 -4.95 -7.42 7.72
C PHE A 28 -3.92 -8.54 7.58
N ILE A 29 -4.34 -9.63 6.94
CA ILE A 29 -3.47 -10.73 6.53
C ILE A 29 -3.15 -10.56 5.04
N PRO A 30 -1.91 -10.15 4.68
CA PRO A 30 -1.49 -10.02 3.30
C PRO A 30 -1.40 -11.40 2.63
N THR A 31 -1.62 -11.42 1.32
CA THR A 31 -1.38 -12.59 0.46
C THR A 31 -0.25 -12.35 -0.52
N GLU A 32 0.22 -11.10 -0.62
CA GLU A 32 1.29 -10.65 -1.51
C GLU A 32 2.22 -9.69 -0.73
N TRP A 33 3.53 -9.79 -0.97
CA TRP A 33 4.55 -8.91 -0.41
C TRP A 33 5.40 -8.33 -1.54
N VAL A 34 5.61 -7.02 -1.48
CA VAL A 34 6.52 -6.30 -2.37
C VAL A 34 7.71 -5.82 -1.55
N ASP A 35 8.92 -6.23 -1.93
CA ASP A 35 10.15 -5.73 -1.33
C ASP A 35 10.33 -4.25 -1.70
N ILE A 36 10.41 -3.40 -0.68
CA ILE A 36 10.61 -1.95 -0.83
C ILE A 36 11.92 -1.49 -0.18
N SER A 37 12.85 -2.41 0.08
CA SER A 37 14.08 -2.11 0.82
C SER A 37 14.93 -1.03 0.14
N GLU A 38 15.01 -1.05 -1.20
CA GLU A 38 15.70 -0.01 -1.98
C GLU A 38 14.92 1.32 -2.00
N PHE A 39 13.61 1.28 -1.76
CA PHE A 39 12.70 2.44 -1.90
C PHE A 39 12.29 3.07 -0.57
N ILE A 40 12.68 2.50 0.57
CA ILE A 40 12.23 2.97 1.89
C ILE A 40 12.55 4.45 2.11
N LYS A 41 13.71 4.93 1.65
CA LYS A 41 14.12 6.34 1.76
C LYS A 41 13.32 7.28 0.88
N ILE A 42 12.87 6.82 -0.29
CA ILE A 42 11.98 7.59 -1.15
C ILE A 42 10.61 7.70 -0.49
N LYS A 43 10.09 6.59 0.05
CA LYS A 43 8.81 6.55 0.78
C LYS A 43 8.81 7.49 2.00
N GLU A 44 9.89 7.50 2.78
CA GLU A 44 10.07 8.46 3.89
C GLU A 44 9.96 9.92 3.42
N LYS A 45 10.66 10.27 2.34
CA LYS A 45 10.61 11.63 1.75
C LYS A 45 9.20 11.99 1.27
N MET A 46 8.54 11.07 0.57
CA MET A 46 7.16 11.26 0.11
C MET A 46 6.20 11.51 1.28
N LEU A 47 6.39 10.78 2.39
CA LEU A 47 5.56 10.94 3.57
C LEU A 47 5.73 12.32 4.22
N LEU A 48 6.98 12.81 4.28
CA LEU A 48 7.31 14.12 4.83
C LEU A 48 6.79 15.31 4.00
N CYS A 49 6.39 15.09 2.74
CA CYS A 49 5.71 16.11 1.95
C CYS A 49 4.34 16.49 2.54
N HIS A 50 3.71 15.62 3.34
CA HIS A 50 2.44 15.84 4.02
C HIS A 50 2.66 16.64 5.32
N GLN A 51 3.14 17.87 5.18
CA GLN A 51 3.63 18.69 6.31
C GLN A 51 2.56 18.95 7.38
N SER A 52 1.31 19.18 6.98
CA SER A 52 0.22 19.45 7.94
C SER A 52 -0.10 18.22 8.79
N GLN A 53 -0.07 17.02 8.20
CA GLN A 53 -0.28 15.75 8.91
C GLN A 53 0.91 15.42 9.81
N CYS A 54 2.15 15.60 9.32
CA CYS A 54 3.36 15.33 10.09
C CYS A 54 3.43 16.21 11.36
N LYS A 55 3.08 17.50 11.23
CA LYS A 55 3.07 18.44 12.35
C LYS A 55 1.97 18.07 13.35
N TRP A 56 0.75 17.84 12.86
CA TRP A 56 -0.40 17.53 13.71
C TRP A 56 -0.23 16.24 14.51
N LEU A 57 0.19 15.14 13.86
CA LEU A 57 0.40 13.84 14.53
C LEU A 57 1.52 13.88 15.57
N LYS A 58 2.57 14.67 15.32
CA LYS A 58 3.67 14.82 16.27
C LYS A 58 3.28 15.66 17.48
N GLU A 59 2.58 16.78 17.26
CA GLU A 59 2.20 17.73 18.32
C GLU A 59 1.03 17.23 19.16
N HIS A 60 0.06 16.54 18.55
CA HIS A 60 -1.15 16.09 19.23
C HIS A 60 -1.03 14.69 19.83
N ASP A 61 -0.48 13.74 19.05
CA ASP A 61 -0.49 12.32 19.41
C ASP A 61 0.89 11.80 19.83
N GLY A 62 1.95 12.61 19.70
CA GLY A 62 3.33 12.19 19.97
C GLY A 62 3.85 11.13 18.98
N ILE A 63 3.18 10.96 17.84
CA ILE A 63 3.49 9.92 16.86
C ILE A 63 4.49 10.47 15.84
N ASP A 64 5.66 9.83 15.76
CA ASP A 64 6.52 9.96 14.58
C ASP A 64 5.93 9.12 13.45
N TYR A 65 5.21 9.79 12.56
CA TYR A 65 4.51 9.19 11.43
C TYR A 65 5.44 8.43 10.47
N VAL A 66 6.70 8.86 10.35
CA VAL A 66 7.70 8.20 9.50
C VAL A 66 8.21 6.93 10.16
N ASP A 67 8.50 6.98 11.46
CA ASP A 67 8.89 5.80 12.23
C ASP A 67 7.78 4.76 12.28
N PHE A 68 6.54 5.21 12.44
CA PHE A 68 5.35 4.35 12.42
C PHE A 68 5.22 3.60 11.10
N MET A 69 5.32 4.29 9.96
CA MET A 69 5.34 3.67 8.64
C MET A 69 6.50 2.66 8.50
N ARG A 70 7.69 3.01 9.00
CA ARG A 70 8.88 2.15 8.93
C ARG A 70 8.70 0.86 9.75
N LYS A 71 8.08 0.95 10.93
CA LYS A 71 7.75 -0.21 11.78
C LYS A 71 6.84 -1.20 11.06
N VAL A 72 5.77 -0.72 10.43
CA VAL A 72 4.87 -1.59 9.66
C VAL A 72 5.61 -2.22 8.48
N ALA A 73 6.38 -1.43 7.72
CA ALA A 73 7.15 -1.95 6.59
C ALA A 73 8.17 -3.02 7.00
N SER A 74 8.87 -2.80 8.13
CA SER A 74 9.83 -3.77 8.68
C SER A 74 9.14 -5.03 9.19
N PHE A 75 8.00 -4.89 9.86
CA PHE A 75 7.20 -6.03 10.31
C PHE A 75 6.72 -6.90 9.15
N ARG A 76 6.30 -6.29 8.03
CA ARG A 76 5.96 -7.04 6.81
C ARG A 76 7.20 -7.64 6.14
N GLY A 77 8.33 -6.95 6.15
CA GLY A 77 9.60 -7.48 5.66
C GLY A 77 10.02 -8.75 6.42
N LEU A 78 9.87 -8.75 7.75
CA LEU A 78 10.13 -9.90 8.60
C LEU A 78 9.32 -11.14 8.19
N GLN A 79 8.08 -10.96 7.72
CA GLN A 79 7.20 -12.06 7.29
C GLN A 79 7.68 -12.75 6.00
N CYS A 80 8.49 -12.07 5.17
CA CYS A 80 8.96 -12.59 3.88
C CYS A 80 10.49 -12.56 3.72
N GLY A 81 11.25 -12.26 4.77
CA GLY A 81 12.71 -12.38 4.79
C GLY A 81 13.48 -11.20 4.17
N VAL A 82 12.87 -10.02 4.06
CA VAL A 82 13.52 -8.79 3.55
C VAL A 82 13.50 -7.67 4.59
N PRO A 83 14.39 -6.66 4.52
CA PRO A 83 14.40 -5.56 5.48
C PRO A 83 13.08 -4.78 5.58
N TYR A 84 12.46 -4.49 4.44
CA TYR A 84 11.20 -3.73 4.37
C TYR A 84 10.31 -4.25 3.25
N ALA A 85 9.04 -4.51 3.55
CA ALA A 85 8.04 -4.88 2.54
C ALA A 85 6.72 -4.12 2.73
N GLU A 86 5.94 -4.03 1.66
CA GLU A 86 4.53 -3.65 1.72
C GLU A 86 3.65 -4.89 1.51
N GLY A 87 2.65 -5.05 2.38
CA GLY A 87 1.67 -6.14 2.30
C GLY A 87 0.46 -5.73 1.47
N PHE A 88 0.03 -6.63 0.58
CA PHE A 88 -1.17 -6.48 -0.22
C PHE A 88 -2.05 -7.73 -0.15
N ARG A 89 -3.35 -7.54 -0.40
CA ARG A 89 -4.32 -8.63 -0.55
C ARG A 89 -5.07 -8.50 -1.87
N ALA A 90 -4.99 -9.53 -2.71
CA ALA A 90 -5.72 -9.56 -3.98
C ALA A 90 -7.24 -9.63 -3.73
N TYR A 91 -8.01 -8.85 -4.48
CA TYR A 91 -9.46 -8.96 -4.49
C TYR A 91 -9.90 -10.10 -5.43
N SER A 92 -9.95 -11.30 -4.88
CA SER A 92 -10.19 -12.54 -5.61
C SER A 92 -11.68 -12.75 -5.93
N VAL A 93 -12.19 -11.98 -6.88
CA VAL A 93 -13.55 -12.14 -7.44
C VAL A 93 -13.50 -12.43 -8.94
N TRP A 94 -14.58 -13.04 -9.45
CA TRP A 94 -14.70 -13.42 -10.85
C TRP A 94 -14.36 -12.24 -11.81
N GLY A 95 -13.60 -12.54 -12.86
CA GLY A 95 -13.11 -11.57 -13.84
C GLY A 95 -11.84 -10.79 -13.45
N ARG A 96 -11.52 -10.68 -12.16
CA ARG A 96 -10.35 -9.93 -11.65
C ARG A 96 -9.10 -10.78 -11.44
N ILE A 97 -9.27 -12.07 -11.15
CA ILE A 97 -8.17 -13.01 -10.95
C ILE A 97 -7.35 -13.14 -12.25
N LYS A 98 -6.02 -13.10 -12.15
CA LYS A 98 -5.09 -13.29 -13.29
C LYS A 98 -4.13 -14.45 -12.98
N PRO A 99 -3.78 -15.29 -13.98
CA PRO A 99 -2.89 -16.44 -13.79
C PRO A 99 -1.41 -16.03 -13.85
N LYS A 100 -1.04 -14.90 -13.24
CA LYS A 100 0.35 -14.40 -13.21
C LYS A 100 0.55 -13.45 -12.04
N ARG A 101 1.80 -13.31 -11.59
CA ARG A 101 2.20 -12.26 -10.64
C ARG A 101 2.08 -10.89 -11.32
N LEU A 102 1.49 -9.94 -10.60
CA LEU A 102 1.21 -8.59 -11.11
C LEU A 102 1.94 -7.49 -10.36
N LEU A 103 2.27 -7.74 -9.08
CA LEU A 103 3.10 -6.86 -8.29
C LEU A 103 4.58 -7.21 -8.51
N PRO A 104 5.48 -6.22 -8.49
CA PRO A 104 6.91 -6.45 -8.69
C PRO A 104 7.52 -7.41 -7.66
#